data_AF-A0AA48KB42-F1
#
_entry.id   AF-A0AA48KB42-F1
#
_cell.length_a   1.000
_cell.length_b   1.000
_cell.length_c   1.000
_cell.angle_alpha   90.00
_cell.angle_beta   90.00
_cell.angle_gamma   90.00
#
_symmetry.space_group_name_H-M   'P 1'
#
loop_
_entity.id
_entity.type
_entity.pdbx_description
1 polymer ?
#
loop_
_entity_poly.entity_id
_entity_poly.type
_entity_poly.pdbx_seq_one_letter_code
_entity_poly.pdbx_strand_id
1 'polypeptide(L)'
;MNPNRGESMNEQPSSSQPRTPAIPDQLIQIAHEQEGGAERVISQMEVVQNSFEEIQNLARDCQEILKRIVPPSDDLATLIDKMESIALHADNGTYNVQGVYDLFQYQDIVRQKLEKVGHRLIDVSEYILHNLQPMAQETLTSASSGRDILERRVQEPDQVKPETDAIIAEFFSKLRSSK
;
A
#
# COMPACT_ATOMS: atom_id res chain seq x y z
N MET A 1 -42.43 52.40 29.40
CA MET A 1 -42.26 51.12 30.13
C MET A 1 -41.92 50.07 29.08
N ASN A 2 -40.65 49.68 28.98
CA ASN A 2 -40.18 48.55 28.14
C ASN A 2 -40.57 47.23 28.84
N PRO A 3 -40.67 46.05 28.18
CA PRO A 3 -39.65 45.48 27.27
C PRO A 3 -40.27 44.79 26.02
N ASN A 4 -39.55 44.41 24.96
CA ASN A 4 -38.83 43.14 24.89
C ASN A 4 -37.89 43.14 23.67
N ARG A 5 -36.60 43.04 23.95
CA ARG A 5 -35.51 42.87 22.99
C ARG A 5 -35.26 41.37 22.91
N GLY A 6 -35.60 40.76 21.78
CA GLY A 6 -35.30 39.37 21.47
C GLY A 6 -34.54 39.32 20.16
N GLU A 7 -33.28 39.76 20.18
CA GLU A 7 -32.33 39.53 19.10
C GLU A 7 -31.93 38.05 19.14
N SER A 8 -32.57 37.24 18.30
CA SER A 8 -32.08 35.90 17.98
C SER A 8 -30.88 36.03 17.03
N MET A 9 -29.70 36.30 17.59
CA MET A 9 -28.43 35.97 16.92
C MET A 9 -28.29 34.45 16.94
N ASN A 10 -28.80 33.80 15.90
CA ASN A 10 -28.45 32.43 15.60
C ASN A 10 -27.12 32.48 14.82
N GLU A 11 -26.01 32.54 15.54
CA GLU A 11 -24.69 32.23 14.98
C GLU A 11 -24.72 30.76 14.55
N GLN A 12 -24.87 30.51 13.25
CA GLN A 12 -24.50 29.22 12.67
C GLN A 12 -22.97 29.10 12.79
N PRO A 13 -22.42 28.08 13.48
CA PRO A 13 -21.00 27.82 13.41
C PRO A 13 -20.69 27.33 11.99
N SER A 14 -19.91 28.14 11.27
CA SER A 14 -19.24 27.79 10.02
C SER A 14 -18.36 26.57 10.23
N SER A 15 -18.90 25.38 9.98
CA SER A 15 -18.13 24.14 9.94
C SER A 15 -17.65 23.87 8.52
N SER A 16 -16.87 24.80 7.97
CA SER A 16 -15.97 24.53 6.85
C SER A 16 -14.64 24.00 7.41
N GLN A 17 -14.69 22.89 8.14
CA GLN A 17 -13.50 22.05 8.29
C GLN A 17 -13.45 21.14 7.06
N PRO A 18 -12.32 21.09 6.32
CA PRO A 18 -12.18 20.15 5.22
C PRO A 18 -12.36 18.75 5.82
N ARG A 19 -13.41 18.05 5.37
CA ARG A 19 -13.66 16.65 5.77
C ARG A 19 -12.41 15.86 5.38
N THR A 20 -11.65 15.40 6.36
CA THR A 20 -10.55 14.47 6.13
C THR A 20 -11.14 13.27 5.38
N PRO A 21 -10.67 12.97 4.14
CA PRO A 21 -11.23 11.87 3.37
C PRO A 21 -11.15 10.57 4.17
N ALA A 22 -12.12 9.68 3.99
CA ALA A 22 -12.09 8.39 4.67
C ALA A 22 -10.80 7.64 4.30
N ILE A 23 -10.31 6.76 5.18
CA ILE A 23 -9.06 6.01 4.94
C ILE A 23 -9.03 5.35 3.55
N PRO A 24 -10.12 4.75 3.03
CA PRO A 24 -10.15 4.23 1.66
C PRO A 24 -9.91 5.29 0.58
N ASP A 25 -10.51 6.48 0.71
CA ASP A 25 -10.37 7.57 -0.25
C ASP A 25 -8.93 8.13 -0.25
N GLN A 26 -8.29 8.19 0.92
CA GLN A 26 -6.87 8.57 1.02
C GLN A 26 -5.96 7.57 0.31
N LEU A 27 -6.22 6.26 0.46
CA LEU A 27 -5.45 5.22 -0.21
C LEU A 27 -5.64 5.26 -1.74
N ILE A 28 -6.85 5.52 -2.22
CA ILE A 28 -7.14 5.69 -3.66
C ILE A 28 -6.43 6.94 -4.22
N GLN A 29 -6.41 8.03 -3.47
CA GLN A 29 -5.70 9.25 -3.88
C GLN A 29 -4.18 9.01 -3.94
N ILE A 30 -3.60 8.37 -2.91
CA ILE A 30 -2.17 8.03 -2.88
C ILE A 30 -1.82 7.11 -4.05
N ALA A 31 -2.67 6.12 -4.37
CA ALA A 31 -2.45 5.23 -5.50
C ALA A 31 -2.40 5.99 -6.84
N HIS A 32 -3.37 6.88 -7.11
CA HIS A 32 -3.39 7.69 -8.33
C HIS A 32 -2.19 8.65 -8.44
N GLU A 33 -1.80 9.29 -7.34
CA GLU A 33 -0.64 10.20 -7.32
C GLU A 33 0.67 9.44 -7.57
N GLN A 34 0.81 8.22 -7.03
CA GLN A 34 1.97 7.36 -7.27
C GLN A 34 2.02 6.82 -8.70
N GLU A 35 0.87 6.46 -9.28
CA GLU A 35 0.78 5.98 -10.66
C GLU A 35 1.24 7.06 -11.65
N GLY A 36 0.68 8.27 -11.57
CA GLY A 36 1.09 9.38 -12.42
C GLY A 36 2.53 9.87 -12.17
N GLY A 37 3.06 9.66 -10.96
CA GLY A 37 4.46 9.91 -10.64
C GLY A 37 5.41 8.90 -11.29
N ALA A 38 5.06 7.61 -11.23
CA ALA A 38 5.86 6.52 -11.77
C ALA A 38 5.96 6.59 -13.30
N GLU A 39 4.86 6.86 -14.01
CA GLU A 39 4.86 7.02 -15.48
C GLU A 39 5.82 8.13 -15.95
N ARG A 40 5.84 9.26 -15.23
CA ARG A 40 6.78 10.35 -15.54
C ARG A 40 8.22 9.91 -15.37
N VAL A 41 8.54 9.20 -14.30
CA VAL A 41 9.91 8.71 -14.06
C VAL A 41 10.31 7.70 -15.14
N ILE A 42 9.44 6.76 -15.47
CA ILE A 42 9.66 5.77 -16.55
C ILE A 42 9.94 6.47 -17.88
N SER A 43 9.14 7.46 -18.26
CA SER A 43 9.36 8.23 -19.49
C SER A 43 10.71 8.96 -19.48
N GLN A 44 11.11 9.55 -18.35
CA GLN A 44 12.43 10.18 -18.24
C GLN A 44 13.57 9.16 -18.33
N MET A 45 13.38 7.95 -17.81
CA MET A 45 14.36 6.87 -17.91
C MET A 45 14.59 6.44 -19.35
N GLU A 46 13.53 6.36 -20.18
CA GLU A 46 13.66 6.05 -21.61
C GLU A 46 14.50 7.11 -22.33
N VAL A 47 14.26 8.39 -22.03
CA VAL A 47 15.04 9.50 -22.60
C VAL A 47 16.51 9.40 -22.19
N VAL A 48 16.80 9.10 -20.92
CA VAL A 48 18.16 8.93 -20.42
C VAL A 48 18.86 7.73 -21.06
N GLN A 49 18.17 6.60 -21.19
CA GLN A 49 18.70 5.40 -21.85
C GLN A 49 19.08 5.70 -23.29
N ASN A 50 18.18 6.32 -24.06
CA ASN A 50 18.44 6.72 -25.44
C ASN A 50 19.65 7.68 -25.52
N SER A 51 19.78 8.60 -24.57
CA SER A 51 20.92 9.51 -24.50
C SER A 51 22.24 8.78 -24.26
N PHE A 52 22.28 7.76 -23.39
CA PHE A 52 23.48 6.95 -23.20
C PHE A 52 23.86 6.16 -24.44
N GLU A 53 22.88 5.55 -25.12
CA GLU A 53 23.12 4.85 -26.39
C GLU A 53 23.67 5.79 -27.46
N GLU A 54 23.14 7.00 -27.56
CA GLU A 54 23.63 8.03 -28.48
C GLU A 54 25.07 8.47 -28.13
N ILE A 55 25.38 8.68 -26.85
CA ILE A 55 26.74 9.02 -26.39
C ILE A 55 27.74 7.91 -26.77
N GLN A 56 27.37 6.63 -26.60
CA GLN A 56 28.24 5.51 -27.00
C GLN A 56 28.51 5.52 -28.51
N ASN A 57 27.47 5.75 -29.32
CA ASN A 57 27.61 5.80 -30.78
C ASN A 57 28.48 6.99 -31.21
N LEU A 58 28.23 8.19 -30.66
CA LEU A 58 29.04 9.38 -30.95
C LEU A 58 30.51 9.21 -30.53
N ALA A 59 30.76 8.56 -29.38
CA ALA A 59 32.11 8.26 -28.94
C ALA A 59 32.81 7.29 -29.91
N ARG A 60 32.10 6.27 -30.41
CA ARG A 60 32.64 5.34 -31.42
C ARG A 60 32.91 6.05 -32.75
N ASP A 61 31.96 6.85 -33.24
CA ASP A 61 32.06 7.54 -34.53
C ASP A 61 33.24 8.53 -34.55
N CYS A 62 33.39 9.32 -33.49
CA CYS A 62 34.52 10.24 -33.35
C CYS A 62 35.87 9.48 -33.30
N GLN A 63 35.94 8.30 -32.66
CA GLN A 63 37.16 7.49 -32.69
C GLN A 63 37.50 7.01 -34.11
N GLU A 64 36.50 6.57 -34.88
CA GLU A 64 36.69 6.16 -36.27
C GLU A 64 37.14 7.31 -37.17
N ILE A 65 36.53 8.49 -37.01
CA ILE A 65 36.91 9.72 -37.72
C ILE A 65 38.37 10.09 -37.39
N LEU A 66 38.74 10.09 -36.11
CA LEU A 66 40.08 10.44 -35.66
C LEU A 66 41.13 9.45 -36.19
N LYS A 67 40.87 8.14 -36.12
CA LYS A 67 41.74 7.09 -36.67
C LYS A 67 41.99 7.25 -38.17
N ARG A 68 41.03 7.82 -38.91
CA ARG A 68 41.14 8.04 -40.36
C ARG A 68 41.92 9.31 -40.72
N ILE A 69 41.77 10.38 -39.94
CA ILE A 69 42.25 11.73 -40.32
C ILE A 69 43.58 12.07 -39.63
N VAL A 70 43.80 11.58 -38.41
CA VAL A 70 44.94 11.98 -37.58
C VAL A 70 46.02 10.89 -37.65
N PRO A 71 47.28 11.24 -37.97
CA PRO A 71 48.37 10.27 -37.92
C PRO A 71 48.59 9.76 -36.49
N PRO A 72 49.09 8.52 -36.31
CA PRO A 72 49.33 7.96 -34.98
C PRO A 72 50.26 8.85 -34.14
N SER A 73 49.82 9.16 -32.92
CA SER A 73 50.58 9.90 -31.91
C SER A 73 50.14 9.50 -30.50
N ASP A 74 50.97 9.77 -29.50
CA ASP A 74 50.65 9.49 -28.09
C ASP A 74 49.44 10.31 -27.60
N ASP A 75 49.29 11.54 -28.11
CA ASP A 75 48.13 12.39 -27.82
C ASP A 75 46.84 11.80 -28.41
N LEU A 76 46.91 11.23 -29.61
CA LEU A 76 45.76 10.54 -30.24
C LEU A 76 45.38 9.29 -29.44
N ALA A 77 46.36 8.50 -28.98
CA ALA A 77 46.11 7.35 -28.12
C ALA A 77 45.40 7.76 -26.82
N THR A 78 45.90 8.82 -26.16
CA THR A 78 45.29 9.37 -24.94
C THR A 78 43.86 9.84 -25.18
N LEU A 79 43.58 10.45 -26.33
CA LEU A 79 42.23 10.89 -26.69
C LEU A 79 41.29 9.70 -26.93
N ILE A 80 41.76 8.67 -27.64
CA ILE A 80 40.99 7.43 -27.85
C ILE A 80 40.64 6.77 -26.51
N ASP A 81 41.61 6.63 -25.60
CA ASP A 81 41.38 6.06 -24.27
C ASP A 81 40.31 6.83 -23.48
N LYS A 82 40.34 8.17 -23.54
CA LYS A 82 39.31 9.01 -22.90
C LYS A 82 37.93 8.78 -23.52
N MET A 83 37.86 8.59 -24.82
CA MET A 83 36.60 8.31 -25.52
C MET A 83 36.06 6.92 -25.19
N GLU A 84 36.92 5.91 -25.07
CA GLU A 84 36.54 4.57 -24.59
C GLU A 84 36.03 4.63 -23.15
N SER A 85 36.67 5.42 -22.29
CA SER A 85 36.19 5.68 -20.93
C SER A 85 34.81 6.34 -20.91
N ILE A 86 34.54 7.32 -21.79
CA ILE A 86 33.22 7.93 -21.93
C ILE A 86 32.17 6.89 -22.34
N ALA A 87 32.48 6.07 -23.35
CA ALA A 87 31.56 5.01 -23.80
C ALA A 87 31.27 4.00 -22.69
N LEU A 88 32.28 3.61 -21.91
CA LEU A 88 32.12 2.73 -20.74
C LEU A 88 31.25 3.37 -19.65
N HIS A 89 31.40 4.66 -19.40
CA HIS A 89 30.54 5.36 -18.44
C HIS A 89 29.08 5.43 -18.90
N ALA A 90 28.84 5.61 -20.20
CA ALA A 90 27.50 5.54 -20.76
C ALA A 90 26.90 4.13 -20.65
N ASP A 91 27.69 3.08 -20.88
CA ASP A 91 27.27 1.67 -20.69
C ASP A 91 26.87 1.36 -19.24
N ASN A 92 27.69 1.78 -18.29
CA ASN A 92 27.35 1.71 -16.86
C ASN A 92 26.07 2.50 -16.54
N GLY A 93 25.87 3.65 -17.20
CA GLY A 93 24.66 4.44 -17.11
C GLY A 93 23.42 3.64 -17.54
N THR A 94 23.47 3.00 -18.69
CA THR A 94 22.41 2.12 -19.20
C THR A 94 22.11 0.96 -18.24
N TYR A 95 23.15 0.30 -17.71
CA TYR A 95 22.98 -0.76 -16.71
C TYR A 95 22.25 -0.28 -15.45
N ASN A 96 22.59 0.91 -14.96
CA ASN A 96 21.93 1.50 -13.80
C ASN A 96 20.46 1.83 -14.09
N VAL A 97 20.15 2.36 -15.28
CA VAL A 97 18.76 2.63 -15.70
C VAL A 97 17.96 1.32 -15.73
N GLN A 98 18.54 0.23 -16.24
CA GLN A 98 17.91 -1.10 -16.18
C GLN A 98 17.61 -1.54 -14.75
N GLY A 99 18.56 -1.34 -13.82
CA GLY A 99 18.33 -1.65 -12.40
C GLY A 99 17.18 -0.85 -11.79
N VAL A 100 16.97 0.40 -12.23
CA VAL A 100 15.82 1.20 -11.77
C VAL A 100 14.50 0.65 -12.33
N TYR A 101 14.47 0.15 -13.58
CA TYR A 101 13.27 -0.50 -14.12
C TYR A 101 12.85 -1.72 -13.30
N ASP A 102 13.82 -2.54 -12.89
CA ASP A 102 13.58 -3.71 -12.04
C ASP A 102 13.00 -3.31 -10.67
N LEU A 103 13.44 -2.18 -10.11
CA LEU A 103 12.88 -1.64 -8.86
C LEU A 103 11.42 -1.22 -9.02
N PHE A 104 11.06 -0.56 -10.12
CA PHE A 104 9.66 -0.20 -10.40
C PHE A 104 8.78 -1.44 -10.57
N GLN A 105 9.27 -2.48 -11.25
CA GLN A 105 8.55 -3.75 -11.35
C GLN A 105 8.35 -4.40 -9.99
N TYR A 106 9.38 -4.41 -9.14
CA TYR A 106 9.27 -4.91 -7.78
C TYR A 106 8.24 -4.12 -6.95
N GLN A 107 8.24 -2.79 -7.07
CA GLN A 107 7.26 -1.93 -6.40
C GLN A 107 5.82 -2.29 -6.81
N ASP A 108 5.56 -2.53 -8.09
CA ASP A 108 4.23 -2.92 -8.55
C ASP A 108 3.81 -4.30 -7.98
N ILE A 109 4.72 -5.28 -7.94
CA ILE A 109 4.47 -6.59 -7.32
C ILE A 109 4.12 -6.43 -5.83
N VAL A 110 4.84 -5.56 -5.11
CA VAL A 110 4.56 -5.29 -3.69
C VAL A 110 3.19 -4.62 -3.53
N ARG A 111 2.84 -3.64 -4.37
CA ARG A 111 1.53 -2.99 -4.38
C ARG A 111 0.40 -4.00 -4.56
N GLN A 112 0.47 -4.85 -5.59
CA GLN A 112 -0.54 -5.89 -5.83
C GLN A 112 -0.69 -6.87 -4.66
N LYS A 113 0.41 -7.19 -3.97
CA LYS A 113 0.37 -8.04 -2.76
C LYS A 113 -0.31 -7.33 -1.60
N LEU A 114 -0.03 -6.05 -1.39
CA LEU A 114 -0.67 -5.24 -0.35
C LEU A 114 -2.17 -5.07 -0.60
N GLU A 115 -2.60 -4.88 -1.85
CA GLU A 115 -4.02 -4.86 -2.23
C GLU A 115 -4.73 -6.17 -1.84
N LYS A 116 -4.12 -7.32 -2.14
CA LYS A 116 -4.67 -8.63 -1.73
C LYS A 116 -4.77 -8.79 -0.21
N VAL A 117 -3.78 -8.30 0.53
CA VAL A 117 -3.82 -8.31 2.00
C VAL A 117 -4.93 -7.39 2.52
N GLY A 118 -5.06 -6.20 1.94
CA GLY A 118 -6.13 -5.25 2.26
C GLY A 118 -7.52 -5.86 2.08
N HIS A 119 -7.78 -6.49 0.93
CA HIS A 119 -9.05 -7.18 0.68
C HIS A 119 -9.35 -8.26 1.73
N ARG A 120 -8.36 -9.10 2.08
CA ARG A 120 -8.54 -10.13 3.11
C ARG A 120 -8.84 -9.55 4.49
N LEU A 121 -8.23 -8.41 4.83
CA LEU A 121 -8.52 -7.73 6.10
C LEU A 121 -9.96 -7.19 6.13
N ILE A 122 -10.45 -6.68 4.99
CA ILE A 122 -11.85 -6.28 4.84
C ILE A 122 -12.76 -7.50 5.04
N ASP A 123 -12.52 -8.62 4.35
CA ASP A 123 -13.32 -9.85 4.47
C ASP A 123 -13.39 -10.34 5.94
N VAL A 124 -12.26 -10.33 6.64
CA VAL A 124 -12.19 -10.71 8.05
C VAL A 124 -12.97 -9.72 8.92
N SER A 125 -12.85 -8.42 8.65
CA SER A 125 -13.60 -7.40 9.38
C SER A 125 -15.11 -7.53 9.18
N GLU A 126 -15.55 -7.83 7.96
CA GLU A 126 -16.96 -8.07 7.62
C GLU A 126 -17.47 -9.35 8.28
N TYR A 127 -16.67 -10.42 8.27
CA TYR A 127 -17.00 -11.66 8.99
C TYR A 127 -17.17 -11.40 10.49
N ILE A 128 -16.26 -10.66 11.12
CA ILE A 128 -16.34 -10.32 12.54
C ILE A 128 -17.59 -9.46 12.80
N LEU A 129 -17.86 -8.44 11.98
CA LEU A 129 -19.04 -7.60 12.10
C LEU A 129 -20.34 -8.39 11.93
N HIS A 130 -20.41 -9.30 10.96
CA HIS A 130 -21.57 -10.15 10.72
C HIS A 130 -21.84 -11.09 11.91
N ASN A 131 -20.79 -11.64 12.54
CA ASN A 131 -20.94 -12.53 13.68
C ASN A 131 -21.12 -11.79 15.03
N LEU A 132 -20.73 -10.51 15.10
CA LEU A 132 -20.96 -9.65 16.26
C LEU A 132 -22.25 -8.83 16.17
N GLN A 133 -22.91 -8.78 15.01
CA GLN A 133 -24.27 -8.24 14.93
C GLN A 133 -25.15 -9.11 15.82
N PRO A 134 -25.74 -8.56 16.90
CA PRO A 134 -26.69 -9.32 17.70
C PRO A 134 -27.79 -9.77 16.74
N MET A 135 -28.24 -11.02 16.85
CA MET A 135 -29.38 -11.54 16.09
C MET A 135 -30.59 -10.63 16.33
N ALA A 136 -30.74 -9.58 15.53
CA ALA A 136 -31.75 -8.54 15.69
C ALA A 136 -33.11 -9.02 15.15
N GLN A 137 -33.33 -10.34 15.17
CA GLN A 137 -34.48 -10.98 14.54
C GLN A 137 -35.11 -12.10 15.38
N GLU A 138 -34.88 -12.10 16.70
CA GLU A 138 -35.73 -12.81 17.68
C GLU A 138 -36.24 -11.91 18.81
N THR A 139 -36.43 -10.61 18.54
CA THR A 139 -37.20 -9.72 19.44
C THR A 139 -38.33 -9.01 18.70
N LEU A 140 -39.07 -9.78 17.90
CA LEU A 140 -40.44 -9.46 17.49
C LEU A 140 -41.41 -10.22 18.41
N THR A 141 -41.32 -10.00 19.72
CA THR A 141 -42.40 -10.22 20.70
C THR A 141 -41.95 -9.75 22.07
N SER A 142 -42.33 -8.51 22.39
CA SER A 142 -42.69 -8.02 23.72
C SER A 142 -42.05 -8.69 24.95
N ALA A 143 -41.01 -8.07 25.51
CA ALA A 143 -40.82 -8.08 26.96
C ALA A 143 -40.20 -6.74 27.41
N SER A 144 -40.98 -5.99 28.19
CA SER A 144 -40.55 -4.78 28.90
C SER A 144 -39.39 -5.14 29.84
N SER A 145 -38.24 -4.51 29.66
CA SER A 145 -36.98 -4.76 30.38
C SER A 145 -37.03 -4.48 31.89
N GLY A 146 -38.17 -4.04 32.43
CA GLY A 146 -38.32 -3.67 33.84
C GLY A 146 -38.95 -4.72 34.75
N ARG A 147 -39.48 -5.84 34.23
CA ARG A 147 -40.25 -6.81 35.04
C ARG A 147 -39.51 -8.11 35.37
N ASP A 148 -38.49 -8.46 34.61
CA ASP A 148 -37.80 -9.77 34.68
C ASP A 148 -36.79 -9.91 35.84
N ILE A 149 -36.40 -8.81 36.50
CA ILE A 149 -35.42 -8.87 37.61
C ILE A 149 -36.05 -9.38 38.92
N LEU A 150 -37.36 -9.17 39.12
CA LEU A 150 -38.05 -9.52 40.36
C LEU A 150 -38.54 -10.98 40.42
N GLU A 151 -38.59 -11.67 39.27
CA GLU A 151 -39.10 -13.05 39.17
C GLU A 151 -38.02 -14.09 38.82
N ARG A 152 -36.76 -13.68 38.61
CA ARG A 152 -35.66 -14.61 38.35
C ARG A 152 -35.38 -15.52 39.54
N ARG A 153 -35.58 -16.82 39.35
CA ARG A 153 -34.95 -17.84 40.19
C ARG A 153 -33.43 -17.73 40.08
N VAL A 154 -32.75 -17.97 41.21
CA VAL A 154 -31.29 -17.95 41.35
C VAL A 154 -30.66 -18.70 40.17
N GLN A 155 -29.74 -18.05 39.45
CA GLN A 155 -28.95 -18.69 38.40
C GLN A 155 -28.28 -19.94 38.96
N GLU A 156 -28.65 -21.11 38.45
CA GLU A 156 -27.90 -22.33 38.76
C GLU A 156 -26.48 -22.19 38.17
N PRO A 157 -25.46 -22.64 38.91
CA PRO A 157 -24.07 -22.54 38.45
C PRO A 157 -23.89 -23.31 37.14
N ASP A 158 -23.22 -22.63 36.22
CA ASP A 158 -22.90 -23.05 34.86
C ASP A 158 -22.40 -24.50 34.77
N GLN A 159 -23.28 -25.41 34.31
CA GLN A 159 -23.00 -26.84 34.22
C GLN A 159 -22.10 -27.22 33.02
N VAL A 160 -21.64 -26.24 32.23
CA VAL A 160 -20.91 -26.46 30.96
C VAL A 160 -19.38 -26.58 31.13
N LYS A 161 -18.85 -26.26 32.32
CA LYS A 161 -17.42 -26.46 32.65
C LYS A 161 -16.91 -27.91 32.47
N PRO A 162 -17.58 -28.96 32.99
CA PRO A 162 -17.07 -30.33 32.87
C PRO A 162 -17.04 -30.87 31.43
N GLU A 163 -17.94 -30.42 30.55
CA GLU A 163 -17.94 -30.83 29.14
C GLU A 163 -16.77 -30.21 28.37
N THR A 164 -16.43 -28.97 28.71
CA THR A 164 -15.32 -28.25 28.06
C THR A 164 -13.98 -28.90 28.40
N ASP A 165 -13.78 -29.31 29.66
CA ASP A 165 -12.55 -29.98 30.10
C ASP A 165 -12.41 -31.38 29.46
N ALA A 166 -13.52 -32.07 29.20
CA ALA A 166 -13.51 -33.38 28.52
C ALA A 166 -13.07 -33.27 27.05
N ILE A 167 -13.55 -32.24 26.32
CA ILE A 167 -13.15 -31.98 24.93
C ILE A 167 -11.66 -31.63 24.84
N ILE A 168 -11.17 -30.82 25.79
CA ILE A 168 -9.75 -30.45 25.87
C ILE A 168 -8.87 -31.69 26.14
N ALA A 169 -9.30 -32.56 27.05
CA ALA A 169 -8.58 -33.80 27.35
C ALA A 169 -8.53 -34.76 26.14
N GLU A 170 -9.62 -34.90 25.39
CA GLU A 170 -9.67 -35.73 24.18
C GLU A 170 -8.68 -35.20 23.12
N PHE A 171 -8.64 -33.88 22.92
CA PHE A 171 -7.73 -33.24 21.97
C PHE A 171 -6.25 -33.52 22.31
N PHE A 172 -5.84 -33.36 23.58
CA PHE A 172 -4.47 -33.65 23.99
C PHE A 172 -4.12 -35.14 23.94
N SER A 173 -5.09 -36.03 24.14
CA SER A 173 -4.86 -37.47 24.03
C SER A 173 -4.51 -37.88 22.59
N LYS A 174 -5.26 -37.39 21.60
CA LYS A 174 -5.00 -37.66 20.16
C LYS A 174 -3.65 -37.12 19.71
N LEU A 175 -3.22 -35.98 20.26
CA LEU A 175 -1.93 -35.34 19.94
C LEU A 175 -0.73 -36.13 20.50
N ARG A 176 -0.90 -36.87 21.60
CA ARG A 176 0.14 -37.74 22.17
C ARG A 176 0.22 -39.11 21.51
N SER A 177 -0.90 -39.63 20.99
CA SER A 177 -0.96 -40.91 20.27
C SER A 177 -0.37 -40.85 18.85
N SER A 178 -0.10 -39.65 18.34
CA SER A 178 0.44 -39.39 16.99
C SER A 178 1.97 -39.25 16.96
N LYS A 179 2.67 -39.80 17.96
CA LYS A 179 4.14 -39.91 18.01
C LYS A 179 4.58 -41.37 17.98
#